data_AF-A0A8S7B383-F1
#
_entry.id   AF-A0A8S7B383-F1
#
_cell.length_a   1.000
_cell.length_b   1.000
_cell.length_c   1.000
_cell.angle_alpha   90.00
_cell.angle_beta   90.00
_cell.angle_gamma   90.00
#
_symmetry.space_group_name_H-M   'P 1'
#
loop_
_entity.id
_entity.type
_entity.pdbx_description
1 polymer ?
#
loop_
_entity_poly.entity_id
_entity_poly.type
_entity_poly.pdbx_seq_one_letter_code
_entity_poly.pdbx_strand_id
1 'polypeptide(L)' 'MTKNIPLKPRPAGKFIRVYVDGIVYEELRKIAKKDSRNIPKTAALKIEEALGMKA' A
#
# COMPACT_ATOMS: atom_id res chain seq x y z
N MET A 1 14.28 9.09 25.42
CA MET A 1 15.31 8.79 24.39
C MET A 1 14.62 8.13 23.21
N THR A 2 14.22 8.92 22.22
CA THR A 2 13.71 8.42 20.93
C THR A 2 14.87 7.72 20.22
N LYS A 3 14.81 6.39 20.13
CA LYS A 3 15.77 5.61 19.35
C LYS A 3 15.76 6.16 17.93
N ASN A 4 16.89 6.74 17.52
CA ASN A 4 17.13 7.26 16.19
C ASN A 4 17.31 6.05 15.24
N ILE A 5 16.24 5.29 15.03
CA ILE A 5 16.25 4.15 14.11
C ILE A 5 16.31 4.77 12.71
N PRO A 6 17.37 4.54 11.92
CA PRO A 6 17.43 5.07 10.56
C PRO A 6 16.22 4.51 9.82
N LEU A 7 15.35 5.40 9.33
CA LEU A 7 14.29 4.99 8.40
C LEU A 7 14.99 4.35 7.22
N LYS A 8 14.84 3.03 7.05
CA LYS A 8 15.38 2.29 5.91
C LYS A 8 14.97 3.08 4.67
N PRO A 9 15.92 3.55 3.83
CA PRO A 9 15.57 4.37 2.68
C PRO A 9 14.55 3.58 1.87
N ARG A 10 13.38 4.19 1.62
CA ARG A 10 12.42 3.58 0.71
C ARG A 10 13.15 3.44 -0.63
N PRO A 11 13.08 2.27 -1.29
CA PRO A 11 13.74 2.08 -2.58
C PRO A 11 13.35 3.21 -3.53
N ALA A 12 14.30 3.67 -4.33
CA ALA A 12 14.12 4.75 -5.31
C ALA A 12 13.22 4.29 -6.47
N GLY A 13 11.95 4.03 -6.17
CA GLY A 13 10.89 3.81 -7.14
C GLY A 13 10.09 5.10 -7.31
N LYS A 14 9.59 5.34 -8.52
CA LYS A 14 8.63 6.42 -8.78
C LYS A 14 7.34 6.09 -8.02
N PHE A 15 7.21 6.61 -6.80
CA PHE A 15 5.96 6.51 -6.04
C PHE A 15 4.92 7.40 -6.70
N ILE A 16 3.82 6.80 -7.15
CA ILE A 16 2.68 7.53 -7.69
C ILE A 16 1.68 7.72 -6.55
N ARG A 17 1.22 8.96 -6.35
CA ARG A 17 0.08 9.23 -5.47
C ARG A 17 -1.19 8.89 -6.23
N VAL A 18 -1.98 7.99 -5.67
CA VAL A 18 -3.30 7.63 -6.20
C VAL A 18 -4.34 8.20 -5.24
N TYR A 19 -5.27 8.96 -5.79
CA TYR A 19 -6.43 9.44 -5.04
C TYR A 19 -7.58 8.47 -5.30
N VAL A 20 -8.16 7.96 -4.23
CA VAL A 20 -9.30 7.04 -4.26
C VAL A 20 -10.42 7.63 -3.43
N ASP A 21 -11.65 7.26 -3.76
CA ASP A 21 -12.83 7.60 -2.96
C ASP A 21 -12.70 7.08 -1.52
N GLY A 22 -13.32 7.76 -0.56
CA GLY A 22 -13.30 7.38 0.85
C GLY A 22 -13.89 5.98 1.10
N ILE A 23 -14.92 5.59 0.35
CA ILE A 23 -15.52 4.25 0.43
C ILE A 23 -14.49 3.19 0.00
N VAL A 24 -13.81 3.44 -1.13
CA VAL A 24 -12.77 2.55 -1.67
C VAL A 24 -11.58 2.46 -0.70
N TYR A 25 -11.20 3.57 -0.07
CA TYR A 25 -10.14 3.58 0.94
C TYR A 25 -10.49 2.70 2.15
N GLU A 26 -11.72 2.80 2.66
CA GLU A 26 -12.17 1.98 3.79
C GLU A 26 -12.21 0.48 3.45
N GLU A 27 -12.60 0.11 2.24
CA GLU A 27 -12.52 -1.27 1.77
C GLU A 27 -11.07 -1.77 1.70
N LEU A 28 -10.17 -1.00 1.09
CA LEU A 28 -8.74 -1.31 1.05
C LEU A 28 -8.16 -1.47 2.46
N ARG A 29 -8.59 -0.62 3.40
CA ARG A 29 -8.18 -0.69 4.81
C ARG A 29 -8.66 -1.98 5.50
N LYS A 30 -9.91 -2.42 5.25
CA LYS A 30 -10.44 -3.69 5.79
C LYS A 30 -9.65 -4.89 5.25
N ILE A 31 -9.35 -4.90 3.95
CA ILE A 31 -8.57 -5.97 3.30
C ILE A 31 -7.14 -5.98 3.84
N ALA A 32 -6.48 -4.82 3.91
CA ALA A 32 -5.13 -4.69 4.45
C ALA A 32 -5.04 -5.21 5.90
N LYS A 33 -6.06 -4.90 6.74
CA LYS A 33 -6.13 -5.41 8.11
C LYS A 33 -6.31 -6.94 8.15
N LYS A 34 -7.19 -7.49 7.32
CA LYS A 34 -7.43 -8.94 7.22
C LYS A 34 -6.15 -9.70 6.83
N ASP A 35 -5.40 -9.17 5.88
CA ASP A 35 -4.19 -9.81 5.35
C ASP A 35 -2.92 -9.45 6.12
N SER A 36 -3.02 -8.69 7.22
CA SER A 36 -1.87 -8.18 7.99
C SER A 36 -0.83 -7.44 7.13
N ARG A 37 -1.32 -6.66 6.15
CA ARG A 37 -0.52 -5.86 5.21
C ARG A 37 -0.74 -4.36 5.42
N ASN A 38 0.12 -3.54 4.83
CA ASN A 38 -0.12 -2.10 4.78
C ASN A 38 -1.00 -1.74 3.57
N ILE A 39 -1.72 -0.62 3.69
CA ILE A 39 -2.67 -0.15 2.66
C ILE A 39 -1.98 0.04 1.29
N PRO A 40 -0.78 0.66 1.18
CA PRO A 40 -0.13 0.84 -0.12
C PRO A 40 0.17 -0.48 -0.85
N LYS A 41 0.63 -1.52 -0.13
CA LYS A 41 0.91 -2.83 -0.72
C LYS A 41 -0.37 -3.53 -1.15
N THR A 42 -1.44 -3.43 -0.36
CA THR A 42 -2.75 -3.97 -0.75
C THR A 42 -3.30 -3.28 -1.99
N ALA A 43 -3.18 -1.96 -2.08
CA ALA A 43 -3.59 -1.19 -3.25
C ALA A 43 -2.80 -1.58 -4.50
N ALA A 44 -1.47 -1.69 -4.39
CA ALA A 44 -0.62 -2.14 -5.50
C ALA A 44 -1.03 -3.53 -6.01
N LEU A 45 -1.21 -4.50 -5.11
CA LEU A 45 -1.65 -5.84 -5.48
C LEU A 45 -3.01 -5.85 -6.18
N LYS A 46 -3.97 -5.05 -5.71
CA LYS A 46 -5.29 -4.96 -6.34
C LYS A 46 -5.24 -4.32 -7.72
N ILE A 47 -4.36 -3.34 -7.92
CA ILE A 47 -4.11 -2.73 -9.23
C ILE A 47 -3.45 -3.76 -10.15
N GLU A 48 -2.44 -4.48 -9.70
CA GLU A 48 -1.79 -5.55 -10.47
C GLU A 48 -2.79 -6.63 -10.88
N GLU A 49 -3.63 -7.08 -9.94
CA GLU A 49 -4.69 -8.08 -10.16
C GLU A 49 -5.71 -7.59 -11.21
N ALA A 50 -6.16 -6.34 -11.12
CA ALA A 50 -7.08 -5.73 -12.09
C ALA A 50 -6.46 -5.53 -13.47
N LEU A 51 -5.15 -5.30 -13.54
CA LEU A 51 -4.39 -5.20 -14.79
C LEU A 51 -4.02 -6.57 -15.37
N GLY A 52 -4.38 -7.67 -14.71
CA GLY A 52 -4.02 -9.03 -15.12
C GLY A 52 -2.52 -9.34 -14.98
N MET A 53 -1.80 -8.54 -14.20
CA MET A 53 -0.38 -8.78 -13.90
C MET A 53 -0.33 -9.83 -12.79
N LYS A 54 0.27 -11.00 -13.07
CA LYS A 54 0.52 -12.01 -12.05
C LYS A 54 1.54 -11.45 -11.04
N ALA A 55 1.11 -11.29 -9.80
CA ALA A 55 1.96 -11.02 -8.64
C ALA A 55 2.85 -12.21 -8.28
#